data_AF-A0A9D7QYG0-F1
#
_entry.id   AF-A0A9D7QYG0-F1
#
_cell.length_a   1.000
_cell.length_b   1.000
_cell.length_c   1.000
_cell.angle_alpha   90.00
_cell.angle_beta   90.00
_cell.angle_gamma   90.00
#
_symmetry.space_group_name_H-M   'P 1'
#
loop_
_entity.id
_entity.type
_entity.pdbx_description
1 polymer ?
#
loop_
_entity_poly.entity_id
_entity_poly.type
_entity_poly.pdbx_seq_one_letter_code
_entity_poly.pdbx_strand_id
1 'polypeptide(L)'
;MQDQSTGDSVLKSNGVQLRSNMKLYLLLIIMMSAVLIHSTDEESYSAADSNMQDKKVKILWREDYYNAELQDTMSMIVMNTSYCSTLPDPEKAAIAFVATFVGNDCWWDGQYTNDRSNLKCKVLSELNLGYQCSETHLGFLRQWFSEDAKALERLEDCPTTPFTATVQETFDSISIAVEGQSIIVNFSVTGYNIREDLEWHRTEEITFRNAEGKLFIEKEKKFD
;
A
#
# COMPACT_ATOMS: atom_id res chain seq x y z
N MET A 1 -72.25 -28.35 -44.71
CA MET A 1 -72.68 -26.96 -44.48
C MET A 1 -71.50 -26.07 -44.84
N GLN A 2 -71.20 -25.66 -46.08
CA GLN A 2 -72.02 -25.17 -47.19
C GLN A 2 -73.00 -24.06 -46.79
N ASP A 3 -72.57 -22.81 -46.97
CA ASP A 3 -73.21 -21.73 -47.75
C ASP A 3 -72.19 -20.58 -47.87
N GLN A 4 -71.66 -20.18 -49.04
CA GLN A 4 -72.25 -19.42 -50.16
C GLN A 4 -72.70 -18.00 -49.78
N SER A 5 -72.02 -16.97 -50.34
CA SER A 5 -72.60 -16.02 -51.33
C SER A 5 -73.22 -14.78 -50.64
N THR A 6 -73.05 -13.50 -51.00
CA THR A 6 -72.93 -12.83 -52.31
C THR A 6 -72.71 -11.32 -52.09
N GLY A 7 -71.93 -10.66 -52.97
CA GLY A 7 -72.15 -9.35 -53.63
C GLY A 7 -72.54 -8.08 -52.83
N ASP A 8 -72.34 -6.85 -53.31
CA ASP A 8 -71.69 -6.28 -54.50
C ASP A 8 -71.72 -4.74 -54.35
N SER A 9 -71.12 -4.01 -55.31
CA SER A 9 -71.11 -2.54 -55.54
C SER A 9 -70.04 -1.73 -54.79
N VAL A 10 -68.92 -1.31 -55.42
CA VAL A 10 -68.68 -0.41 -56.58
C VAL A 10 -69.07 1.04 -56.31
N LEU A 11 -68.05 1.89 -56.11
CA LEU A 11 -67.94 3.21 -56.74
C LEU A 11 -66.46 3.56 -56.95
N LYS A 12 -66.07 3.63 -58.22
CA LYS A 12 -64.78 4.14 -58.72
C LYS A 12 -64.80 5.67 -58.71
N SER A 13 -63.65 6.31 -58.45
CA SER A 13 -63.16 7.36 -59.34
C SER A 13 -61.65 7.61 -59.14
N ASN A 14 -60.90 7.36 -60.21
CA ASN A 14 -59.88 8.23 -60.83
C ASN A 14 -58.79 8.83 -59.92
N GLY A 15 -57.49 8.64 -60.13
CA GLY A 15 -56.77 8.09 -61.26
C GLY A 15 -55.29 8.47 -61.18
N VAL A 16 -54.54 7.85 -62.09
CA VAL A 16 -53.20 8.21 -62.58
C VAL A 16 -51.98 7.69 -61.78
N GLN A 17 -51.36 6.79 -62.53
CA GLN A 17 -50.17 5.95 -62.40
C GLN A 17 -48.89 6.73 -62.81
N LEU A 18 -47.71 6.31 -62.31
CA LEU A 18 -46.40 6.23 -62.99
C LEU A 18 -45.28 6.31 -61.94
N ARG A 19 -44.79 5.19 -61.39
CA ARG A 19 -43.63 4.41 -61.87
C ARG A 19 -42.43 5.26 -62.35
N SER A 20 -41.34 5.14 -61.58
CA SER A 20 -40.03 4.62 -62.04
C SER A 20 -38.82 5.55 -61.84
N ASN A 21 -37.82 4.99 -61.17
CA ASN A 21 -36.38 5.28 -61.27
C ASN A 21 -35.85 6.61 -60.71
N MET A 22 -35.37 6.56 -59.47
CA MET A 22 -34.30 7.46 -59.02
C MET A 22 -33.16 6.67 -58.36
N LYS A 23 -32.58 5.74 -59.13
CA LYS A 23 -31.18 5.30 -58.94
C LYS A 23 -30.27 6.45 -59.35
N LEU A 24 -30.25 7.56 -58.59
CA LEU A 24 -29.34 8.68 -58.83
C LEU A 24 -29.18 9.63 -57.62
N TYR A 25 -29.24 9.13 -56.39
CA TYR A 25 -28.85 9.89 -55.19
C TYR A 25 -27.87 9.11 -54.31
N LEU A 26 -27.06 8.27 -54.94
CA LEU A 26 -25.97 7.54 -54.33
C LEU A 26 -24.65 8.17 -54.77
N LEU A 27 -24.38 9.42 -54.39
CA LEU A 27 -23.05 10.06 -54.51
C LEU A 27 -22.90 11.45 -53.85
N LEU A 28 -23.88 11.94 -53.07
CA LEU A 28 -23.83 13.30 -52.50
C LEU A 28 -24.02 13.42 -50.97
N ILE A 29 -23.88 12.32 -50.22
CA ILE A 29 -23.93 12.34 -48.73
C ILE A 29 -22.60 11.82 -48.14
N ILE A 30 -21.46 12.17 -48.74
CA ILE A 30 -20.12 11.80 -48.23
C ILE A 30 -19.28 13.04 -47.82
N MET A 31 -19.78 14.27 -47.91
CA MET A 31 -18.92 15.46 -47.78
C MET A 31 -19.44 16.59 -46.86
N MET A 32 -20.28 16.33 -45.86
CA MET A 32 -20.56 17.32 -44.79
C MET A 32 -21.10 16.68 -43.50
N SER A 33 -20.21 16.07 -42.71
CA SER A 33 -20.31 15.99 -41.24
C SER A 33 -19.16 15.13 -40.72
N ALA A 34 -17.94 15.64 -40.88
CA ALA A 34 -16.83 15.21 -40.05
C ALA A 34 -16.97 15.87 -38.67
N VAL A 35 -16.60 15.12 -37.63
CA VAL A 35 -16.29 15.56 -36.26
C VAL A 35 -17.48 15.77 -35.32
N LEU A 36 -17.84 14.71 -34.59
CA LEU A 36 -17.93 14.66 -33.11
C LEU A 36 -18.35 13.25 -32.70
N ILE A 37 -17.40 12.30 -32.80
CA ILE A 37 -17.47 11.06 -32.03
C ILE A 37 -17.16 11.48 -30.59
N HIS A 38 -18.17 11.51 -29.72
CA HIS A 38 -17.94 11.47 -28.29
C HIS A 38 -17.47 10.05 -27.97
N SER A 39 -16.16 9.86 -27.83
CA SER A 39 -15.64 8.74 -27.07
C SER A 39 -16.12 8.93 -25.63
N THR A 40 -16.95 8.00 -25.16
CA THR A 40 -17.04 7.75 -23.72
C THR A 40 -15.72 7.08 -23.36
N ASP A 41 -14.76 7.90 -22.97
CA ASP A 41 -13.50 7.44 -22.43
C ASP A 41 -13.83 6.69 -21.12
N GLU A 42 -13.72 5.36 -21.16
CA GLU A 42 -13.40 4.62 -19.94
C GLU A 42 -12.06 5.19 -19.48
N GLU A 43 -12.09 6.05 -18.45
CA GLU A 43 -10.90 6.45 -17.72
C GLU A 43 -10.26 5.18 -17.16
N SER A 44 -9.28 4.66 -17.90
CA SER A 44 -8.33 3.74 -17.35
C SER A 44 -7.61 4.48 -16.24
N TYR A 45 -7.82 4.03 -15.00
CA TYR A 45 -6.92 4.36 -13.92
C TYR A 45 -5.57 3.76 -14.29
N SER A 46 -4.75 4.54 -14.99
CA SER A 46 -3.32 4.35 -15.12
C SER A 46 -2.78 4.28 -13.69
N ALA A 47 -2.53 3.07 -13.21
CA ALA A 47 -1.78 2.82 -11.99
C ALA A 47 -0.56 3.73 -12.03
N ALA A 48 -0.45 4.62 -11.06
CA ALA A 48 0.71 5.48 -10.94
C ALA A 48 1.93 4.56 -10.83
N ASP A 49 2.71 4.48 -11.90
CA ASP A 49 4.07 3.98 -11.84
C ASP A 49 4.81 4.92 -10.89
N SER A 50 4.85 4.54 -9.61
CA SER A 50 5.55 5.28 -8.59
C SER A 50 7.01 5.25 -9.02
N ASN A 51 7.51 6.37 -9.55
CA ASN A 51 8.88 6.52 -10.01
C ASN A 51 9.82 6.30 -8.82
N MET A 52 10.24 5.06 -8.62
CA MET A 52 11.14 4.63 -7.57
C MET A 52 12.57 4.93 -8.04
N GLN A 53 13.30 5.70 -7.24
CA GLN A 53 14.68 6.05 -7.53
C GLN A 53 15.61 5.12 -6.75
N ASP A 54 16.57 4.52 -7.46
CA ASP A 54 17.58 3.67 -6.86
C ASP A 54 18.36 4.43 -5.79
N LYS A 55 18.51 3.82 -4.61
CA LYS A 55 19.21 4.41 -3.47
C LYS A 55 19.52 3.39 -2.40
N LYS A 56 20.43 3.75 -1.51
CA LYS A 56 20.71 3.03 -0.27
C LYS A 56 20.86 4.02 0.87
N VAL A 57 20.06 3.85 1.92
CA VAL A 57 19.97 4.84 3.02
C VAL A 57 19.91 4.12 4.37
N LYS A 58 20.64 4.65 5.36
CA LYS A 58 20.52 4.24 6.76
C LYS A 58 19.35 4.99 7.39
N ILE A 59 18.40 4.25 7.95
CA ILE A 59 17.16 4.79 8.54
C ILE A 59 17.32 4.95 10.04
N LEU A 60 17.88 3.92 10.68
CA LEU A 60 17.99 3.82 12.12
C LEU A 60 19.34 3.20 12.48
N TRP A 61 19.97 3.69 13.54
CA TRP A 61 21.16 3.09 14.14
C TRP A 61 21.29 3.42 15.62
N ARG A 62 22.17 2.71 16.32
CA ARG A 62 22.55 3.07 17.69
C ARG A 62 23.75 4.00 17.72
N GLU A 63 23.70 4.97 18.62
CA GLU A 63 24.85 5.79 19.03
C GLU A 63 24.98 5.78 20.55
N ASP A 64 26.23 5.78 21.00
CA ASP A 64 26.57 5.82 22.41
C ASP A 64 26.63 7.26 22.90
N TYR A 65 25.90 7.54 23.98
CA TYR A 65 25.84 8.84 24.63
C TYR A 65 26.20 8.72 26.10
N TYR A 66 27.19 9.49 26.55
CA TYR A 66 27.54 9.55 27.96
C TYR A 66 26.49 10.32 28.75
N ASN A 67 25.81 9.65 29.67
CA ASN A 67 24.87 10.24 30.60
C ASN A 67 25.60 10.60 31.91
N ALA A 68 25.80 11.90 32.14
CA ALA A 68 26.51 12.40 33.32
C ALA A 68 25.78 12.13 34.65
N GLU A 69 24.46 11.99 34.64
CA GLU A 69 23.66 11.68 35.84
C GLU A 69 23.86 10.22 36.27
N LEU A 70 23.91 9.31 35.31
CA LEU A 70 24.15 7.88 35.56
C LEU A 70 25.64 7.54 35.65
N GLN A 71 26.51 8.49 35.31
CA GLN A 71 27.96 8.30 35.17
C GLN A 71 28.33 7.12 34.25
N ASP A 72 27.52 6.91 33.21
CA ASP A 72 27.64 5.75 32.33
C ASP A 72 27.27 6.11 30.88
N THR A 73 27.68 5.25 29.95
CA THR A 73 27.37 5.37 28.52
C THR A 73 26.10 4.61 28.19
N MET A 74 25.13 5.29 27.61
CA MET A 74 23.88 4.70 27.16
C MET A 74 23.86 4.61 25.64
N SER A 75 23.50 3.44 25.12
CA SER A 75 23.29 3.26 23.68
C SER A 75 21.85 3.64 23.32
N MET A 76 21.69 4.68 22.51
CA MET A 76 20.38 5.21 22.11
C MET A 76 20.10 5.00 20.63
N ILE A 77 18.84 4.76 20.30
CA ILE A 77 18.38 4.73 18.91
C ILE A 77 18.43 6.16 18.33
N VAL A 78 19.07 6.32 17.19
CA VAL A 78 19.10 7.51 16.35
C VAL A 78 18.40 7.19 15.04
N MET A 79 17.61 8.14 14.54
CA MET A 79 16.90 8.02 13.27
C MET A 79 17.28 9.13 12.30
N ASN A 80 17.30 8.80 11.02
CA ASN A 80 17.44 9.75 9.93
C ASN A 80 16.12 10.49 9.71
N THR A 81 15.77 11.39 10.63
CA THR A 81 14.46 12.07 10.66
C THR A 81 14.18 12.89 9.41
N SER A 82 15.19 13.58 8.87
CA SER A 82 15.08 14.33 7.63
C SER A 82 14.67 13.44 6.45
N TYR A 83 15.29 12.26 6.34
CA TYR A 83 14.90 11.28 5.34
C TYR A 83 13.52 10.68 5.62
N CYS A 84 13.21 10.30 6.86
CA CYS A 84 11.92 9.70 7.22
C CYS A 84 10.74 10.63 6.89
N SER A 85 10.91 11.94 7.06
CA SER A 85 9.89 12.96 6.73
C SER A 85 9.60 13.08 5.21
N THR A 86 10.48 12.56 4.36
CA THR A 86 10.39 12.64 2.89
C THR A 86 10.23 11.28 2.21
N LEU A 87 10.05 10.22 3.00
CA LEU A 87 9.91 8.86 2.48
C LEU A 87 8.68 8.74 1.57
N PRO A 88 8.84 8.22 0.33
CA PRO A 88 7.73 7.76 -0.46
C PRO A 88 6.93 6.69 0.30
N ASP A 89 5.62 6.69 0.13
CA ASP A 89 4.73 5.79 0.84
C ASP A 89 5.04 4.29 0.71
N PRO A 90 5.49 3.72 -0.44
CA PRO A 90 5.84 2.30 -0.49
C PRO A 90 7.08 1.99 0.38
N GLU A 91 8.06 2.87 0.43
CA GLU A 91 9.23 2.70 1.31
C GLU A 91 8.85 2.85 2.78
N LYS A 92 7.98 3.82 3.10
CA LYS A 92 7.39 4.00 4.42
C LYS A 92 6.65 2.75 4.87
N ALA A 93 5.86 2.14 4.00
CA ALA A 93 5.13 0.91 4.28
C ALA A 93 6.06 -0.29 4.52
N ALA A 94 7.12 -0.44 3.73
CA ALA A 94 8.12 -1.49 3.94
C ALA A 94 8.83 -1.35 5.30
N ILE A 95 9.24 -0.14 5.68
CA ILE A 95 9.88 0.11 6.99
C ILE A 95 8.89 -0.10 8.14
N ALA A 96 7.67 0.43 8.02
CA ALA A 96 6.64 0.29 9.04
C ALA A 96 6.21 -1.16 9.25
N PHE A 97 6.15 -1.96 8.18
CA PHE A 97 5.89 -3.39 8.26
C PHE A 97 6.93 -4.09 9.15
N VAL A 98 8.23 -3.84 8.93
CA VAL A 98 9.29 -4.41 9.77
C VAL A 98 9.20 -3.89 11.20
N ALA A 99 8.98 -2.58 11.38
CA ALA A 99 8.84 -1.95 12.69
C ALA A 99 7.61 -2.41 13.49
N THR A 100 6.63 -3.04 12.85
CA THR A 100 5.45 -3.61 13.52
C THR A 100 5.84 -4.76 14.45
N PHE A 101 6.87 -5.54 14.09
CA PHE A 101 7.19 -6.80 14.76
C PHE A 101 8.42 -6.72 15.67
N VAL A 102 9.11 -5.59 15.69
CA VAL A 102 10.31 -5.36 16.50
C VAL A 102 10.09 -4.09 17.31
N GLY A 103 10.29 -4.18 18.62
CA GLY A 103 10.21 -3.02 19.50
C GLY A 103 11.19 -1.94 19.05
N ASN A 104 10.81 -0.68 19.15
CA ASN A 104 11.64 0.42 18.68
C ASN A 104 11.45 1.65 19.56
N ASP A 105 11.91 1.56 20.81
CA ASP A 105 11.64 2.53 21.88
C ASP A 105 10.13 2.80 22.05
N CYS A 106 9.35 1.73 22.27
CA CYS A 106 7.91 1.83 22.44
C CYS A 106 7.53 2.13 23.89
N TRP A 107 6.82 3.23 24.12
CA TRP A 107 6.40 3.71 25.44
C TRP A 107 4.90 3.99 25.49
N TRP A 108 4.29 3.78 26.66
CA TRP A 108 2.92 4.20 26.89
C TRP A 108 2.85 5.73 26.88
N ASP A 109 1.99 6.29 26.04
CA ASP A 109 1.71 7.73 26.04
C ASP A 109 0.71 8.04 27.14
N GLY A 110 1.24 8.44 28.29
CA GLY A 110 0.49 8.57 29.53
C GLY A 110 0.38 7.24 30.30
N GLN A 111 -0.73 7.06 31.00
CA GLN A 111 -0.96 5.83 31.77
C GLN A 111 -1.31 4.67 30.85
N TYR A 112 -0.87 3.46 31.20
CA TYR A 112 -1.28 2.23 30.53
C TYR A 112 -2.82 2.15 30.40
N THR A 113 -3.29 1.75 29.22
CA THR A 113 -4.69 1.44 28.98
C THR A 113 -4.88 -0.06 28.74
N ASN A 114 -6.00 -0.62 29.20
CA ASN A 114 -6.28 -2.05 29.06
C ASN A 114 -6.36 -2.52 27.60
N ASP A 115 -6.79 -1.64 26.70
CA ASP A 115 -6.83 -1.87 25.25
C ASP A 115 -5.48 -1.62 24.55
N ARG A 116 -4.48 -1.13 25.29
CA ARG A 116 -3.10 -0.89 24.84
C ARG A 116 -2.99 0.08 23.65
N SER A 117 -4.04 0.86 23.42
CA SER A 117 -4.18 1.73 22.24
C SER A 117 -3.24 2.94 22.24
N ASN A 118 -2.64 3.27 23.39
CA ASN A 118 -1.72 4.39 23.56
C ASN A 118 -0.23 3.99 23.53
N LEU A 119 0.11 2.83 22.96
CA LEU A 119 1.52 2.45 22.81
C LEU A 119 2.16 3.23 21.66
N LYS A 120 3.08 4.14 22.00
CA LYS A 120 3.78 4.99 21.04
C LYS A 120 5.16 4.45 20.77
N CYS A 121 5.43 4.09 19.52
CA CYS A 121 6.72 3.58 19.07
C CYS A 121 7.47 4.65 18.26
N LYS A 122 8.79 4.72 18.42
CA LYS A 122 9.62 5.80 17.85
C LYS A 122 9.61 5.77 16.33
N VAL A 123 9.82 4.61 15.71
CA VAL A 123 9.82 4.48 14.25
C VAL A 123 8.46 4.88 13.68
N LEU A 124 7.36 4.40 14.26
CA LEU A 124 6.02 4.77 13.79
C LEU A 124 5.72 6.26 13.96
N SER A 125 6.23 6.88 15.03
CA SER A 125 6.09 8.32 15.25
C SER A 125 6.84 9.14 14.19
N GLU A 126 8.09 8.77 13.89
CA GLU A 126 8.90 9.42 12.85
C GLU A 126 8.33 9.23 11.44
N LEU A 127 7.64 8.11 11.19
CA LEU A 127 6.91 7.85 9.94
C LEU A 127 5.52 8.48 9.90
N ASN A 128 5.09 9.15 10.98
CA ASN A 128 3.77 9.75 11.15
C ASN A 128 2.61 8.73 10.97
N LEU A 129 2.76 7.54 11.55
CA LEU A 129 1.77 6.45 11.48
C LEU A 129 0.99 6.26 12.79
N GLY A 130 1.14 7.16 13.75
CA GLY A 130 0.39 7.13 15.01
C GLY A 130 0.88 6.07 16.00
N TYR A 131 -0.05 5.50 16.76
CA TYR A 131 0.25 4.49 17.78
C TYR A 131 0.36 3.09 17.17
N GLN A 132 1.14 2.22 17.83
CA GLN A 132 1.29 0.81 17.49
C GLN A 132 -0.10 0.15 17.42
N CYS A 133 -0.34 -0.58 16.34
CA CYS A 133 -1.61 -1.27 16.04
C CYS A 133 -2.87 -0.40 15.92
N SER A 134 -2.74 0.93 15.89
CA SER A 134 -3.88 1.82 15.61
C SER A 134 -4.37 1.68 14.17
N GLU A 135 -5.58 2.18 13.87
CA GLU A 135 -6.11 2.16 12.49
C GLU A 135 -5.29 3.03 11.54
N THR A 136 -4.68 4.13 12.02
CA THR A 136 -3.73 4.92 11.21
C THR A 136 -2.55 4.07 10.78
N HIS A 137 -2.03 3.24 11.68
CA HIS A 137 -0.91 2.34 11.41
C HIS A 137 -1.33 1.15 10.53
N LEU A 138 -2.25 0.33 11.02
CA LEU A 138 -2.64 -0.92 10.36
C LEU A 138 -3.46 -0.68 9.09
N GLY A 139 -4.29 0.37 9.05
CA GLY A 139 -5.01 0.75 7.84
C GLY A 139 -4.06 1.14 6.71
N PHE A 140 -3.01 1.91 7.02
CA PHE A 140 -1.95 2.24 6.07
C PHE A 140 -1.25 0.98 5.55
N LEU A 141 -0.84 0.07 6.43
CA LEU A 141 -0.17 -1.17 6.01
C LEU A 141 -1.09 -2.10 5.20
N ARG A 142 -2.34 -2.30 5.64
CA ARG A 142 -3.31 -3.13 4.92
C ARG A 142 -3.61 -2.58 3.53
N GLN A 143 -3.59 -1.26 3.33
CA GLN A 143 -3.77 -0.67 2.00
C GLN A 143 -2.64 -1.08 1.06
N TRP A 144 -1.39 -1.00 1.52
CA TRP A 144 -0.20 -1.36 0.73
C TRP A 144 -0.08 -2.87 0.50
N PHE A 145 -0.40 -3.68 1.50
CA PHE A 145 -0.29 -5.15 1.45
C PHE A 145 -1.61 -5.86 1.12
N SER A 146 -2.62 -5.14 0.62
CA SER A 146 -3.98 -5.67 0.43
C SER A 146 -4.11 -6.90 -0.47
N GLU A 147 -3.09 -7.18 -1.29
CA GLU A 147 -3.04 -8.33 -2.19
C GLU A 147 -2.00 -9.38 -1.77
N ASP A 148 -1.30 -9.17 -0.66
CA ASP A 148 -0.36 -10.12 -0.09
C ASP A 148 -0.97 -10.78 1.16
N ALA A 149 -1.60 -11.94 0.96
CA ALA A 149 -2.23 -12.69 2.03
C ALA A 149 -1.25 -13.04 3.18
N LYS A 150 0.02 -13.31 2.87
CA LYS A 150 1.04 -13.65 3.88
C LYS A 150 1.37 -12.43 4.74
N ALA A 151 1.53 -11.26 4.12
CA ALA A 151 1.74 -10.02 4.84
C ALA A 151 0.53 -9.66 5.71
N LEU A 152 -0.69 -9.81 5.18
CA LEU A 152 -1.93 -9.52 5.91
C LEU A 152 -2.11 -10.44 7.11
N GLU A 153 -1.90 -11.76 6.96
CA GLU A 153 -1.95 -12.73 8.05
C GLU A 153 -0.97 -12.34 9.17
N ARG A 154 0.27 -11.99 8.81
CA ARG A 154 1.27 -11.56 9.81
C ARG A 154 0.87 -10.27 10.52
N LEU A 155 0.17 -9.34 9.84
CA LEU A 155 -0.30 -8.10 10.46
C LEU A 155 -1.43 -8.31 11.48
N GLU A 156 -2.07 -9.48 11.51
CA GLU A 156 -3.08 -9.81 12.52
C GLU A 156 -2.48 -9.92 13.93
N ASP A 157 -1.21 -10.36 14.04
CA ASP A 157 -0.54 -10.53 15.34
C ASP A 157 -0.27 -9.22 16.07
N CYS A 158 -0.02 -8.14 15.29
CA CYS A 158 0.42 -6.81 15.71
C CYS A 158 0.77 -6.68 17.22
N PRO A 159 2.00 -7.04 17.62
CA PRO A 159 2.36 -7.07 19.02
C PRO A 159 2.46 -5.65 19.60
N THR A 160 2.04 -5.49 20.85
CA THR A 160 2.07 -4.20 21.58
C THR A 160 3.11 -4.24 22.71
N THR A 161 4.33 -4.65 22.42
CA THR A 161 5.40 -4.84 23.42
C THR A 161 6.05 -3.50 23.81
N PRO A 162 5.89 -2.99 25.05
CA PRO A 162 6.59 -1.79 25.51
C PRO A 162 8.06 -2.07 25.83
N PHE A 163 8.88 -1.03 25.91
CA PHE A 163 10.30 -1.09 26.31
C PHE A 163 10.54 -1.62 27.74
N THR A 164 9.47 -1.69 28.55
CA THR A 164 9.52 -2.24 29.91
C THR A 164 9.11 -3.71 29.99
N ALA A 165 8.89 -4.36 28.84
CA ALA A 165 8.49 -5.77 28.80
C ALA A 165 9.62 -6.71 29.25
N THR A 166 9.25 -7.84 29.86
CA THR A 166 10.20 -8.86 30.31
C THR A 166 10.97 -9.49 29.15
N VAL A 167 10.27 -9.71 28.04
CA VAL A 167 10.83 -10.20 26.78
C VAL A 167 10.61 -9.11 25.75
N GLN A 168 11.69 -8.64 25.14
CA GLN A 168 11.61 -7.57 24.17
C GLN A 168 12.71 -7.69 23.13
N GLU A 169 12.45 -7.09 21.98
CA GLU A 169 13.39 -6.93 20.90
C GLU A 169 13.50 -5.45 20.56
N THR A 170 14.69 -5.01 20.18
CA THR A 170 14.96 -3.64 19.78
C THR A 170 15.92 -3.59 18.60
N PHE A 171 15.70 -2.65 17.68
CA PHE A 171 16.62 -2.48 16.56
C PHE A 171 17.98 -1.98 17.01
N ASP A 172 19.02 -2.50 16.35
CA ASP A 172 20.37 -1.93 16.35
C ASP A 172 20.60 -1.12 15.09
N SER A 173 20.01 -1.56 13.98
CA SER A 173 20.03 -0.81 12.73
C SER A 173 18.86 -1.16 11.82
N ILE A 174 18.50 -0.20 10.97
CA ILE A 174 17.66 -0.39 9.79
C ILE A 174 18.30 0.37 8.63
N SER A 175 18.39 -0.28 7.49
CA SER A 175 18.75 0.34 6.22
C SER A 175 17.79 -0.12 5.13
N ILE A 176 17.58 0.75 4.15
CA ILE A 176 16.74 0.49 2.99
C ILE A 176 17.59 0.63 1.73
N ALA A 177 17.37 -0.26 0.77
CA ALA A 177 17.79 -0.07 -0.60
C ALA A 177 16.58 -0.15 -1.53
N VAL A 178 16.57 0.68 -2.56
CA VAL A 178 15.59 0.64 -3.64
C VAL A 178 16.34 0.32 -4.91
N GLU A 179 15.85 -0.66 -5.65
CA GLU A 179 16.44 -1.14 -6.90
C GLU A 179 15.29 -1.45 -7.88
N GLY A 180 14.99 -0.50 -8.77
CA GLY A 180 13.81 -0.55 -9.62
C GLY A 180 12.51 -0.69 -8.81
N GLN A 181 11.80 -1.81 -8.99
CA GLN A 181 10.55 -2.10 -8.27
C GLN A 181 10.75 -2.82 -6.94
N SER A 182 12.00 -3.11 -6.56
CA SER A 182 12.31 -3.81 -5.31
C SER A 182 12.69 -2.83 -4.21
N ILE A 183 12.14 -3.06 -3.03
CA ILE A 183 12.50 -2.39 -1.77
C ILE A 183 13.12 -3.44 -0.87
N ILE A 184 14.35 -3.24 -0.46
CA ILE A 184 15.10 -4.17 0.36
C ILE A 184 15.32 -3.53 1.72
N VAL A 185 14.72 -4.08 2.76
CA VAL A 185 14.92 -3.62 4.14
C VAL A 185 15.86 -4.59 4.84
N ASN A 186 17.03 -4.08 5.22
CA ASN A 186 18.04 -4.79 5.99
C ASN A 186 18.04 -4.25 7.42
N PHE A 187 17.94 -5.13 8.42
CA PHE A 187 17.89 -4.71 9.81
C PHE A 187 18.56 -5.71 10.75
N SER A 188 19.08 -5.20 11.85
CA SER A 188 19.65 -5.99 12.94
C SER A 188 18.90 -5.69 14.23
N VAL A 189 18.70 -6.73 15.03
CA VAL A 189 17.89 -6.70 16.24
C VAL A 189 18.65 -7.39 17.36
N THR A 190 18.62 -6.76 18.52
CA THR A 190 18.99 -7.41 19.79
C THR A 190 17.73 -7.65 20.59
N GLY A 191 17.59 -8.88 21.10
CA GLY A 191 16.49 -9.28 21.96
C GLY A 191 16.97 -9.70 23.33
N TYR A 192 16.12 -9.47 24.33
CA TYR A 192 16.41 -9.72 25.73
C TYR A 192 15.25 -10.47 26.38
N ASN A 193 15.59 -11.42 27.26
CA ASN A 193 14.70 -11.95 28.28
C ASN A 193 15.29 -11.62 29.65
N ILE A 194 14.80 -10.54 30.25
CA ILE A 194 15.32 -10.01 31.52
C ILE A 194 15.15 -11.02 32.66
N ARG A 195 14.11 -11.87 32.60
CA ARG A 195 13.85 -12.88 33.64
C ARG A 195 14.87 -14.02 33.59
N GLU A 196 15.29 -14.40 32.39
CA GLU A 196 16.17 -15.56 32.17
C GLU A 196 17.64 -15.17 31.96
N ASP A 197 17.95 -13.87 31.98
CA ASP A 197 19.28 -13.33 31.66
C ASP A 197 19.79 -13.82 30.30
N LEU A 198 18.88 -13.83 29.31
CA LEU A 198 19.17 -14.26 27.95
C LEU A 198 19.16 -13.09 26.99
N GLU A 199 20.10 -13.12 26.07
CA GLU A 199 20.25 -12.16 24.98
C GLU A 199 20.45 -12.91 23.67
N TRP A 200 19.83 -12.42 22.59
CA TRP A 200 20.04 -12.94 21.24
C TRP A 200 20.15 -11.80 20.26
N HIS A 201 20.86 -12.09 19.17
CA HIS A 201 21.07 -11.14 18.08
C HIS A 201 20.62 -11.81 16.79
N ARG A 202 19.98 -11.05 15.91
CA ARG A 202 19.64 -11.53 14.57
C ARG A 202 19.76 -10.39 13.58
N THR A 203 20.20 -10.73 12.37
CA THR A 203 20.15 -9.82 11.22
C THR A 203 19.24 -10.43 10.18
N GLU A 204 18.38 -9.61 9.58
CA GLU A 204 17.42 -10.05 8.57
C GLU A 204 17.39 -9.08 7.39
N GLU A 205 17.02 -9.63 6.24
CA GLU A 205 16.73 -8.88 5.02
C GLU A 205 15.35 -9.31 4.52
N ILE A 206 14.48 -8.33 4.27
CA ILE A 206 13.19 -8.55 3.61
C ILE A 206 13.17 -7.75 2.32
N THR A 207 12.91 -8.45 1.21
CA THR A 207 12.69 -7.86 -0.10
C THR A 207 11.19 -7.78 -0.35
N PHE A 208 10.73 -6.57 -0.61
CA PHE A 208 9.39 -6.28 -1.07
C PHE A 208 9.41 -5.92 -2.55
N ARG A 209 8.45 -6.42 -3.31
CA ARG A 209 8.20 -6.00 -4.68
C ARG A 209 7.03 -5.02 -4.68
N ASN A 210 7.23 -3.86 -5.29
CA ASN A 210 6.17 -2.89 -5.59
C ASN A 210 5.61 -3.17 -6.98
N ALA A 211 4.33 -3.53 -7.06
CA ALA A 211 3.63 -3.69 -8.32
C ALA A 211 2.25 -3.07 -8.22
N GLU A 212 1.93 -2.19 -9.18
CA GLU A 212 0.61 -1.55 -9.29
C GLU A 212 0.19 -0.80 -8.00
N GLY A 213 1.16 -0.24 -7.27
CA GLY A 213 0.90 0.47 -6.01
C GLY A 213 0.59 -0.45 -4.82
N LYS A 214 0.98 -1.73 -4.92
CA LYS A 214 0.87 -2.74 -3.87
C LYS A 214 2.24 -3.33 -3.55
N LEU A 215 2.45 -3.71 -2.31
CA LEU A 215 3.65 -4.39 -1.85
C LEU A 215 3.41 -5.87 -1.64
N PHE A 216 4.40 -6.67 -2.05
CA PHE A 216 4.44 -8.11 -1.86
C PHE A 216 5.77 -8.49 -1.21
N ILE A 217 5.74 -9.33 -0.18
CA ILE A 217 6.93 -9.97 0.38
C ILE A 217 7.44 -10.99 -0.64
N GLU A 218 8.55 -10.67 -1.28
CA GLU A 218 9.16 -11.53 -2.29
C GLU A 218 10.17 -12.50 -1.68
N LYS A 219 10.94 -12.01 -0.69
CA LYS A 219 12.01 -12.79 -0.07
C LYS A 219 12.27 -12.36 1.35
N GLU A 220 12.59 -13.33 2.19
CA GLU A 220 13.09 -13.11 3.55
C GLU A 220 14.38 -13.92 3.73
N LYS A 221 15.41 -13.29 4.28
CA LYS A 221 16.67 -13.95 4.65
C LYS A 221 16.98 -13.64 6.11
N LYS A 222 17.48 -14.65 6.80
CA LYS A 222 18.04 -14.52 8.15
C LYS A 222 19.53 -14.80 8.08
N PHE A 223 20.30 -14.03 8.82
CA PHE A 223 21.74 -14.17 8.93
C PHE A 223 22.05 -14.46 10.40
N ASP A 224 22.76 -15.58 10.61
CA ASP A 224 23.26 -16.03 11.92
C ASP A 224 24.63 -15.39 12.22
#